data_AF-L8H2A9-F1
#
_entry.id   AF-L8H2A9-F1
#
_cell.length_a   1.000
_cell.length_b   1.000
_cell.length_c   1.000
_cell.angle_alpha   90.00
_cell.angle_beta   90.00
_cell.angle_gamma   90.00
#
_symmetry.space_group_name_H-M   'P 1'
#
loop_
_entity.id
_entity.type
_entity.pdbx_description
1 polymer ?
#
loop_
_entity_poly.entity_id
_entity_poly.type
_entity_poly.pdbx_seq_one_letter_code
_entity_poly.pdbx_strand_id
1 'polypeptide(L)'
;MEKEEPLRVRLELVSFGWGYGPERREGQPQKKNRGESKKTASRGTLWAAALNLRKFANPPVSMRRRGLTGLDSELQAAVWAAPKAELHYAKVRADVVALLTERLRALLVKAPGKLGTQEAEDGEGEDDSDEKNEDDSDEEEDSDDEDSDDEDSDDESEEEEEDNAEGEEDEEEDVVVIAIGLGCEKGKHRSVAVVERLLREECLRTITIADVGGHAGRPVELEVVARHRDIKRGGRGDAASDDNRPFKGRRRAEARQRKRGCAGHAGDEDC
;
A
#
# COMPACT_ATOMS: atom_id res chain seq x y z
N MET A 1 -14.80 -40.79 -10.62
CA MET A 1 -15.02 -39.34 -10.60
C MET A 1 -14.05 -38.78 -9.58
N GLU A 2 -12.94 -38.23 -10.03
CA GLU A 2 -12.00 -37.54 -9.14
C GLU A 2 -12.70 -36.26 -8.67
N LYS A 3 -12.68 -36.00 -7.36
CA LYS A 3 -13.20 -34.74 -6.84
C LYS A 3 -12.15 -33.67 -7.16
N GLU A 4 -12.49 -32.71 -8.00
CA GLU A 4 -11.60 -31.56 -8.22
C GLU A 4 -11.41 -30.81 -6.91
N GLU A 5 -10.17 -30.56 -6.53
CA GLU A 5 -9.84 -29.77 -5.34
C GLU A 5 -10.25 -28.30 -5.55
N PRO A 6 -10.81 -27.65 -4.51
CA PRO A 6 -11.16 -26.24 -4.59
C PRO A 6 -9.93 -25.40 -4.93
N LEU A 7 -10.13 -24.37 -5.75
CA LEU A 7 -9.10 -23.35 -5.96
C LEU A 7 -9.04 -22.48 -4.69
N ARG A 8 -7.92 -22.50 -3.98
CA ARG A 8 -7.71 -21.63 -2.82
C ARG A 8 -7.18 -20.28 -3.27
N VAL A 9 -7.87 -19.21 -2.87
CA VAL A 9 -7.52 -17.83 -3.22
C VAL A 9 -7.44 -17.02 -1.92
N ARG A 10 -6.36 -16.27 -1.74
CA ARG A 10 -6.20 -15.31 -0.65
C ARG A 10 -6.31 -13.89 -1.20
N LEU A 11 -7.34 -13.16 -0.79
CA LEU A 11 -7.47 -11.72 -1.03
C LEU A 11 -6.73 -10.95 0.08
N GLU A 12 -5.66 -10.25 -0.29
CA GLU A 12 -4.97 -9.30 0.57
C GLU A 12 -5.48 -7.88 0.34
N LEU A 13 -6.13 -7.29 1.34
CA LEU A 13 -6.48 -5.88 1.37
C LEU A 13 -5.34 -5.09 2.02
N VAL A 14 -4.60 -4.34 1.21
CA VAL A 14 -3.36 -3.67 1.65
C VAL A 14 -3.60 -2.18 1.84
N SER A 15 -3.60 -1.68 3.07
CA SER A 15 -3.66 -0.23 3.31
C SER A 15 -2.27 0.40 3.15
N PHE A 16 -2.19 1.51 2.42
CA PHE A 16 -0.91 2.19 2.17
C PHE A 16 -1.04 3.73 2.01
N GLY A 17 0.11 4.40 1.93
CA GLY A 17 0.31 5.83 1.81
C GLY A 17 0.88 6.18 0.45
N TRP A 18 0.20 7.07 -0.30
CA TRP A 18 0.66 7.58 -1.59
C TRP A 18 1.98 8.34 -1.48
N GLY A 19 2.26 8.97 -0.33
CA GLY A 19 3.56 9.61 -0.08
C GLY A 19 4.75 8.65 -0.12
N TYR A 20 4.51 7.34 0.05
CA TYR A 20 5.52 6.29 -0.09
C TYR A 20 5.37 5.48 -1.39
N GLY A 21 4.41 5.85 -2.24
CA GLY A 21 4.01 5.11 -3.43
C GLY A 21 3.21 3.84 -3.13
N PRO A 22 2.56 3.23 -4.12
CA PRO A 22 1.99 1.88 -3.99
C PRO A 22 3.09 0.84 -3.78
N GLU A 23 2.76 -0.28 -3.14
CA GLU A 23 3.73 -1.37 -2.91
C GLU A 23 4.23 -1.89 -4.26
N ARG A 24 5.53 -1.69 -4.53
CA ARG A 24 6.19 -2.26 -5.70
C ARG A 24 6.62 -3.67 -5.34
N ARG A 25 5.90 -4.69 -5.80
CA ARG A 25 6.35 -6.07 -5.56
C ARG A 25 7.61 -6.39 -6.39
N GLU A 26 8.53 -7.07 -5.72
CA GLU A 26 9.69 -7.72 -6.34
C GLU A 26 9.18 -8.65 -7.44
N GLY A 27 9.45 -8.32 -8.71
CA GLY A 27 8.98 -9.10 -9.85
C GLY A 27 8.42 -8.24 -10.97
N GLN A 28 7.99 -7.00 -10.69
CA GLN A 28 8.02 -6.02 -11.78
C GLN A 28 9.48 -5.89 -12.19
N PRO A 29 9.80 -6.05 -13.50
CA PRO A 29 11.15 -5.89 -13.97
C PRO A 29 11.55 -4.45 -13.68
N GLN A 30 12.21 -4.23 -12.54
CA GLN A 30 13.11 -3.10 -12.42
C GLN A 30 14.00 -3.21 -13.65
N LYS A 31 14.14 -2.13 -14.41
CA LYS A 31 15.16 -2.01 -15.45
C LYS A 31 16.54 -2.17 -14.77
N LYS A 32 16.88 -3.40 -14.38
CA LYS A 32 18.15 -3.78 -13.82
C LYS A 32 19.03 -4.04 -15.01
N ASN A 33 20.10 -3.26 -15.07
CA ASN A 33 21.20 -3.45 -15.98
C ASN A 33 21.61 -4.94 -15.99
N ARG A 34 21.70 -5.49 -17.20
CA ARG A 34 22.26 -6.80 -17.59
C ARG A 34 23.06 -7.50 -16.48
N GLY A 35 22.45 -8.50 -15.86
CA GLY A 35 23.08 -9.36 -14.86
C GLY A 35 22.09 -10.44 -14.45
N GLU A 36 21.89 -11.42 -15.32
CA GLU A 36 20.95 -12.53 -15.17
C GLU A 36 21.12 -13.26 -13.84
N SER A 37 20.10 -13.18 -12.99
CA SER A 37 19.84 -14.17 -11.96
C SER A 37 18.47 -14.75 -12.25
N LYS A 38 18.43 -16.03 -12.63
CA LYS A 38 17.21 -16.81 -12.87
C LYS A 38 16.52 -17.04 -11.52
N LYS A 39 15.76 -16.05 -11.03
CA LYS A 39 14.84 -16.26 -9.91
C LYS A 39 13.69 -17.13 -10.41
N THR A 40 13.55 -18.30 -9.80
CA THR A 40 12.38 -19.16 -9.94
C THR A 40 11.14 -18.32 -9.60
N ALA A 41 10.18 -18.25 -10.52
CA ALA A 41 8.93 -17.55 -10.31
C ALA A 41 8.13 -18.30 -9.26
N SER A 42 8.35 -18.01 -7.96
CA SER A 42 7.39 -18.35 -6.92
C SER A 42 6.03 -17.82 -7.36
N ARG A 43 4.97 -18.62 -7.18
CA ARG A 43 3.60 -18.30 -7.63
C ARG A 43 3.22 -16.91 -7.12
N GLY A 44 3.37 -15.94 -8.02
CA GLY A 44 3.46 -14.54 -7.64
C GLY A 44 2.11 -14.01 -7.21
N THR A 45 2.09 -13.26 -6.11
CA THR A 45 0.93 -12.48 -5.76
C THR A 45 0.55 -11.53 -6.90
N LEU A 46 -0.71 -11.61 -7.30
CA LEU A 46 -1.27 -10.81 -8.36
C LEU A 46 -1.76 -9.49 -7.78
N TRP A 47 -1.01 -8.41 -8.01
CA TRP A 47 -1.48 -7.08 -7.67
C TRP A 47 -2.59 -6.66 -8.64
N ALA A 48 -3.81 -6.52 -8.13
CA ALA A 48 -4.95 -6.24 -8.97
C ALA A 48 -5.06 -4.76 -9.31
N ALA A 49 -5.02 -3.88 -8.30
CA ALA A 49 -5.11 -2.43 -8.46
C ALA A 49 -4.71 -1.68 -7.18
N ALA A 50 -4.58 -0.35 -7.28
CA ALA A 50 -4.44 0.57 -6.15
C ALA A 50 -5.55 1.63 -6.19
N LEU A 51 -6.41 1.66 -5.16
CA LEU A 51 -7.55 2.56 -5.05
C LEU A 51 -7.20 3.80 -4.21
N ASN A 52 -7.58 4.99 -4.69
CA ASN A 52 -7.29 6.27 -4.02
C ASN A 52 -8.40 6.68 -3.06
N LEU A 53 -8.09 6.69 -1.77
CA LEU A 53 -8.98 7.06 -0.66
C LEU A 53 -8.77 8.50 -0.16
N ARG A 54 -8.01 9.33 -0.88
CA ARG A 54 -7.82 10.74 -0.51
C ARG A 54 -9.11 11.57 -0.60
N LYS A 55 -10.14 11.06 -1.28
CA LYS A 55 -11.50 11.63 -1.33
C LYS A 55 -12.30 11.44 -0.04
N PHE A 56 -11.86 10.56 0.88
CA PHE A 56 -12.47 10.46 2.20
C PHE A 56 -12.08 11.67 3.05
N ALA A 57 -13.03 12.13 3.87
CA ALA A 57 -12.79 13.19 4.83
C ALA A 57 -11.58 12.85 5.72
N ASN A 58 -10.73 13.84 5.92
CA ASN A 58 -9.60 13.70 6.82
C ASN A 58 -10.11 13.65 8.27
N PRO A 59 -9.58 12.74 9.11
CA PRO A 59 -9.91 12.77 10.53
C PRO A 59 -9.39 14.07 11.18
N PRO A 60 -10.00 14.52 12.29
CA PRO A 60 -9.62 15.73 13.01
C PRO A 60 -8.12 15.77 13.34
N VAL A 61 -7.54 16.96 13.26
CA VAL A 61 -6.09 17.19 13.51
C VAL A 61 -5.68 16.70 14.90
N SER A 62 -6.51 16.95 15.91
CA SER A 62 -6.27 16.53 17.29
C SER A 62 -6.09 15.02 17.45
N MET A 63 -6.87 14.22 16.72
CA MET A 63 -6.76 12.76 16.73
C MET A 63 -5.47 12.29 16.04
N ARG A 64 -5.06 12.97 14.96
CA ARG A 64 -3.81 12.68 14.27
C ARG A 64 -2.58 13.05 15.11
N ARG A 65 -2.62 14.19 15.81
CA ARG A 65 -1.55 14.63 16.72
C ARG A 65 -1.40 13.69 17.92
N ARG A 66 -2.49 13.08 18.39
CA ARG A 66 -2.49 12.01 19.41
C ARG A 66 -1.92 10.67 18.93
N GLY A 67 -1.56 10.54 17.64
CA GLY A 67 -1.05 9.29 17.08
C GLY A 67 -2.11 8.21 16.85
N LEU A 68 -3.40 8.54 16.91
CA LEU A 68 -4.46 7.58 16.60
C LEU A 68 -4.37 7.14 15.14
N THR A 69 -4.64 5.88 14.89
CA THR A 69 -4.59 5.22 13.58
C THR A 69 -6.00 4.79 13.15
N GLY A 70 -6.12 4.30 11.91
CA GLY A 70 -7.37 3.71 11.43
C GLY A 70 -7.75 2.39 12.11
N LEU A 71 -6.93 1.85 13.02
CA LEU A 71 -7.29 0.72 13.88
C LEU A 71 -8.10 1.17 15.10
N ASP A 72 -7.92 2.43 15.52
CA ASP A 72 -8.59 2.98 16.70
C ASP A 72 -10.07 3.25 16.42
N SER A 73 -10.95 2.71 17.28
CA SER A 73 -12.40 2.83 17.11
C SER A 73 -12.89 4.28 17.12
N GLU A 74 -12.28 5.13 17.94
CA GLU A 74 -12.54 6.58 17.99
C GLU A 74 -12.30 7.23 16.61
N LEU A 75 -11.15 6.92 15.98
CA LEU A 75 -10.79 7.48 14.69
C LEU A 75 -11.64 6.89 13.56
N GLN A 76 -11.95 5.59 13.62
CA GLN A 76 -12.89 4.96 12.70
C GLN A 76 -14.23 5.70 12.74
N ALA A 77 -14.80 5.93 13.93
CA ALA A 77 -16.06 6.66 14.08
C ALA A 77 -15.99 8.06 13.46
N ALA A 78 -14.88 8.80 13.68
CA ALA A 78 -14.69 10.12 13.09
C ALA A 78 -14.62 10.10 11.54
N VAL A 79 -13.95 9.10 10.95
CA VAL A 79 -13.91 8.93 9.48
C VAL A 79 -15.31 8.65 8.93
N TRP A 80 -16.11 7.85 9.64
CA TRP A 80 -17.46 7.45 9.22
C TRP A 80 -18.54 8.49 9.50
N ALA A 81 -18.31 9.43 10.42
CA ALA A 81 -19.25 10.50 10.74
C ALA A 81 -19.40 11.54 9.59
N ALA A 82 -18.49 11.54 8.61
CA ALA A 82 -18.57 12.48 7.50
C ALA A 82 -19.76 12.18 6.57
N PRO A 83 -20.55 13.18 6.13
CA PRO A 83 -21.79 12.96 5.36
C PRO A 83 -21.62 12.17 4.06
N LYS A 84 -20.43 12.20 3.45
CA LYS A 84 -20.11 11.52 2.18
C LYS A 84 -19.35 10.20 2.38
N ALA A 85 -19.05 9.79 3.61
CA ALA A 85 -18.22 8.62 3.89
C ALA A 85 -18.88 7.33 3.35
N GLU A 86 -20.17 7.14 3.62
CA GLU A 86 -20.93 5.97 3.13
C GLU A 86 -21.00 5.92 1.60
N LEU A 87 -21.21 7.06 0.94
CA LEU A 87 -21.26 7.13 -0.53
C LEU A 87 -19.92 6.73 -1.15
N HIS A 88 -18.81 7.28 -0.63
CA HIS A 88 -17.48 6.94 -1.11
C HIS A 88 -17.13 5.48 -0.80
N TYR A 89 -17.56 4.97 0.35
CA TYR A 89 -17.34 3.58 0.73
C TYR A 89 -18.10 2.60 -0.16
N ALA A 90 -19.37 2.87 -0.47
CA ALA A 90 -20.15 2.06 -1.39
C ALA A 90 -19.46 1.94 -2.75
N LYS A 91 -18.88 3.04 -3.26
CA LYS A 91 -18.08 3.03 -4.49
C LYS A 91 -16.83 2.15 -4.35
N VAL A 92 -16.02 2.35 -3.31
CA VAL A 92 -14.81 1.56 -3.07
C VAL A 92 -15.14 0.08 -2.94
N ARG A 93 -16.22 -0.27 -2.24
CA ARG A 93 -16.68 -1.65 -2.10
C ARG A 93 -17.03 -2.26 -3.46
N ALA A 94 -17.77 -1.52 -4.30
CA ALA A 94 -18.11 -1.97 -5.65
C ALA A 94 -16.85 -2.16 -6.51
N ASP A 95 -15.89 -1.24 -6.45
CA ASP A 95 -14.62 -1.32 -7.19
C ASP A 95 -13.80 -2.56 -6.75
N VAL A 96 -13.73 -2.84 -5.44
CA VAL A 96 -13.05 -4.02 -4.89
C VAL A 96 -13.69 -5.32 -5.39
N VAL A 97 -15.02 -5.41 -5.33
CA VAL A 97 -15.76 -6.61 -5.80
C VAL A 97 -15.59 -6.81 -7.30
N ALA A 98 -15.64 -5.73 -8.09
CA ALA A 98 -15.44 -5.79 -9.54
C ALA A 98 -14.04 -6.30 -9.89
N LEU A 99 -13.00 -5.72 -9.26
CA LEU A 99 -11.61 -6.13 -9.46
C LEU A 99 -11.37 -7.59 -9.06
N LEU A 100 -11.90 -8.01 -7.91
CA LEU A 100 -11.76 -9.39 -7.46
C LEU A 100 -12.46 -10.37 -8.42
N THR A 101 -13.69 -10.05 -8.84
CA THR A 101 -14.45 -10.83 -9.82
C THR A 101 -13.70 -10.98 -11.15
N GLU A 102 -13.14 -9.88 -11.66
CA GLU A 102 -12.34 -9.88 -12.89
C GLU A 102 -11.11 -10.77 -12.78
N ARG A 103 -10.37 -10.69 -11.65
CA ARG A 103 -9.18 -11.50 -11.42
C ARG A 103 -9.49 -12.97 -11.24
N LEU A 104 -10.54 -13.29 -10.49
CA LEU A 104 -11.04 -14.67 -10.36
C LEU A 104 -11.45 -15.24 -11.72
N ARG A 105 -12.12 -14.44 -12.57
CA ARG A 105 -12.44 -14.85 -13.94
C ARG A 105 -11.20 -15.20 -14.75
N ALA A 106 -10.20 -14.33 -14.74
CA ALA A 106 -8.95 -14.55 -15.46
C ALA A 106 -8.22 -15.82 -14.98
N LEU A 107 -8.24 -16.09 -13.67
CA LEU A 107 -7.65 -17.31 -13.09
C LEU A 107 -8.39 -18.57 -13.51
N LEU A 108 -9.72 -18.54 -13.55
CA LEU A 108 -10.53 -19.69 -13.94
C LEU A 108 -10.43 -20.01 -15.43
N VAL A 109 -10.38 -18.98 -16.30
CA VAL A 109 -10.20 -19.17 -17.75
C VAL A 109 -8.82 -19.76 -18.08
N LYS A 110 -7.78 -19.40 -17.33
CA LYS A 110 -6.41 -19.90 -17.55
C LYS A 110 -6.20 -21.36 -17.08
N ALA A 111 -7.16 -21.93 -16.36
CA ALA A 111 -6.97 -23.20 -15.66
C ALA A 111 -7.19 -24.54 -16.44
N PRO A 112 -7.57 -24.65 -17.74
CA PRO A 112 -7.85 -25.95 -18.31
C PRO A 112 -6.57 -26.62 -18.87
N GLY A 113 -5.80 -27.23 -17.97
CA GLY A 113 -4.86 -28.29 -18.33
C GLY A 113 -3.38 -27.91 -18.22
N LYS A 114 -2.79 -28.19 -17.05
CA LYS A 114 -1.34 -28.10 -16.76
C LYS A 114 -0.69 -26.75 -17.11
N LEU A 115 -0.05 -26.12 -16.13
CA LEU A 115 1.06 -25.16 -16.32
C LEU A 115 2.28 -25.83 -17.01
N GLY A 116 2.05 -26.68 -18.01
CA GLY A 116 3.06 -27.19 -18.91
C GLY A 116 3.36 -26.11 -19.93
N THR A 117 4.52 -25.49 -19.78
CA THR A 117 5.39 -25.04 -20.86
C THR A 117 4.64 -24.70 -22.16
N GLN A 118 3.92 -23.58 -22.19
CA GLN A 118 3.49 -23.01 -23.47
C GLN A 118 4.74 -22.47 -24.17
N GLU A 119 5.21 -23.23 -25.16
CA GLU A 119 6.13 -22.73 -26.18
C GLU A 119 5.44 -21.54 -26.86
N ALA A 120 6.17 -20.42 -26.91
CA ALA A 120 5.72 -19.18 -27.48
C ALA A 120 5.43 -19.35 -28.98
N GLU A 121 4.17 -19.30 -29.37
CA GLU A 121 3.81 -18.93 -30.74
C GLU A 121 3.75 -17.40 -30.80
N ASP A 122 4.78 -16.82 -31.43
CA ASP A 122 4.88 -15.42 -31.81
C ASP A 122 3.71 -15.03 -32.72
N GLY A 123 2.72 -14.36 -32.13
CA GLY A 123 1.66 -13.68 -32.85
C GLY A 123 1.99 -12.20 -32.98
N GLU A 124 2.65 -11.82 -34.07
CA GLU A 124 2.84 -10.44 -34.50
C GLU A 124 1.48 -9.79 -34.83
N GLY A 125 1.07 -8.80 -34.03
CA GLY A 125 -0.14 -8.02 -34.25
C GLY A 125 0.11 -6.56 -33.90
N GLU A 126 0.55 -5.80 -34.91
CA GLU A 126 0.68 -4.35 -34.89
C GLU A 126 -0.71 -3.71 -34.76
N ASP A 127 -0.92 -2.86 -33.75
CA ASP A 127 -1.97 -1.84 -33.81
C ASP A 127 -1.49 -0.55 -33.14
N ASP A 128 -1.13 0.40 -34.01
CA ASP A 128 -0.71 1.76 -33.73
C ASP A 128 -1.97 2.60 -33.53
N SER A 129 -2.21 3.09 -32.31
CA SER A 129 -3.22 4.12 -32.07
C SER A 129 -2.73 5.13 -31.03
N ASP A 130 -2.14 6.17 -31.60
CA ASP A 130 -1.62 7.40 -31.02
C ASP A 130 -2.80 8.34 -30.70
N GLU A 131 -3.20 8.44 -29.43
CA GLU A 131 -4.10 9.52 -28.98
C GLU A 131 -3.46 10.32 -27.84
N LYS A 132 -2.96 11.49 -28.25
CA LYS A 132 -2.58 12.61 -27.39
C LYS A 132 -3.81 13.14 -26.67
N ASN A 133 -3.70 13.33 -25.36
CA ASN A 133 -4.46 14.37 -24.69
C ASN A 133 -3.55 15.12 -23.71
N GLU A 134 -3.28 16.37 -24.10
CA GLU A 134 -2.81 17.46 -23.27
C GLU A 134 -4.01 17.95 -22.47
N ASP A 135 -3.94 17.99 -21.14
CA ASP A 135 -4.63 19.04 -20.40
C ASP A 135 -3.93 19.33 -19.07
N ASP A 136 -3.89 20.62 -18.81
CA ASP A 136 -2.98 21.42 -18.05
C ASP A 136 -3.81 22.09 -16.96
N SER A 137 -3.47 21.92 -15.68
CA SER A 137 -4.11 22.66 -14.59
C SER A 137 -3.23 22.61 -13.34
N ASP A 138 -2.37 23.63 -13.27
CA ASP A 138 -1.74 24.16 -12.06
C ASP A 138 -2.80 24.59 -11.04
N GLU A 139 -2.75 24.02 -9.83
CA GLU A 139 -3.32 24.65 -8.64
C GLU A 139 -2.28 24.61 -7.52
N GLU A 140 -1.67 25.77 -7.31
CA GLU A 140 -0.82 26.16 -6.19
C GLU A 140 -1.69 26.31 -4.93
N GLU A 141 -1.40 25.56 -3.86
CA GLU A 141 -1.96 25.85 -2.54
C GLU A 141 -0.85 26.02 -1.48
N ASP A 142 -0.95 27.16 -0.81
CA ASP A 142 -0.12 27.72 0.25
C ASP A 142 0.18 26.74 1.39
N SER A 143 1.47 26.68 1.76
CA SER A 143 1.98 25.99 2.94
C SER A 143 2.04 26.95 4.14
N ASP A 144 1.10 26.82 5.08
CA ASP A 144 1.20 27.44 6.40
C ASP A 144 2.12 26.60 7.31
N ASP A 145 3.19 27.28 7.74
CA ASP A 145 4.29 26.85 8.60
C ASP A 145 3.87 27.03 10.06
N GLU A 146 3.63 25.92 10.79
CA GLU A 146 3.45 25.95 12.24
C GLU A 146 4.61 25.21 12.92
N ASP A 147 5.55 26.01 13.44
CA ASP A 147 6.54 25.64 14.44
C ASP A 147 5.85 24.97 15.64
N SER A 148 6.39 23.84 16.09
CA SER A 148 6.06 23.30 17.42
C SER A 148 7.31 22.73 18.05
N ASP A 149 7.63 23.32 19.20
CA ASP A 149 8.78 23.06 20.05
C ASP A 149 8.84 21.59 20.51
N ASP A 150 10.05 21.06 20.40
CA ASP A 150 10.50 19.72 20.77
C ASP A 150 10.82 19.70 22.28
N GLU A 151 10.12 18.89 23.07
CA GLU A 151 10.47 18.64 24.47
C GLU A 151 11.19 17.28 24.57
N ASP A 152 12.48 17.35 24.92
CA ASP A 152 13.38 16.24 25.25
C ASP A 152 12.80 15.37 26.38
N SER A 153 12.71 14.06 26.14
CA SER A 153 12.52 13.07 27.20
C SER A 153 13.50 11.94 27.01
N ASP A 154 14.54 11.92 27.85
CA ASP A 154 15.47 10.80 28.02
C ASP A 154 14.72 9.53 28.46
N ASP A 155 14.84 8.47 27.66
CA ASP A 155 14.26 7.15 27.92
C ASP A 155 15.39 6.09 27.86
N GLU A 156 15.81 5.61 29.04
CA GLU A 156 16.71 4.46 29.17
C GLU A 156 15.88 3.19 29.34
N SER A 157 15.85 2.35 28.30
CA SER A 157 15.24 1.02 28.35
C SER A 157 16.24 -0.04 27.89
N GLU A 158 16.57 -0.95 28.81
CA GLU A 158 17.47 -2.10 28.61
C GLU A 158 16.84 -3.14 27.67
N GLU A 159 17.65 -3.59 26.71
CA GLU A 159 17.30 -4.53 25.64
C GLU A 159 17.27 -5.98 26.16
N GLU A 160 16.15 -6.68 25.97
CA GLU A 160 16.10 -8.14 26.02
C GLU A 160 15.77 -8.68 24.63
N GLU A 161 16.79 -9.28 24.01
CA GLU A 161 16.68 -10.05 22.77
C GLU A 161 16.09 -11.43 23.05
N GLU A 162 14.93 -11.78 22.46
CA GLU A 162 14.59 -13.19 22.29
C GLU A 162 13.93 -13.52 20.94
N ASP A 163 14.64 -14.42 20.29
CA ASP A 163 14.22 -15.58 19.53
C ASP A 163 13.68 -15.46 18.10
N ASN A 164 14.64 -15.80 17.23
CA ASN A 164 14.57 -16.14 15.84
C ASN A 164 13.74 -17.42 15.64
N ALA A 165 12.45 -17.27 15.31
CA ALA A 165 11.57 -18.37 14.97
C ALA A 165 12.01 -19.00 13.63
N GLU A 166 12.54 -20.22 13.72
CA GLU A 166 12.91 -21.05 12.57
C GLU A 166 11.67 -21.32 11.69
N GLY A 167 11.78 -20.94 10.42
CA GLY A 167 10.73 -21.10 9.43
C GLY A 167 10.55 -22.55 9.03
N GLU A 168 9.45 -23.16 9.47
CA GLU A 168 8.89 -24.32 8.80
C GLU A 168 8.63 -23.91 7.35
N GLU A 169 9.31 -24.58 6.42
CA GLU A 169 9.01 -24.53 4.99
C GLU A 169 7.66 -25.23 4.80
N ASP A 170 6.59 -24.53 5.17
CA ASP A 170 5.22 -24.92 4.86
C ASP A 170 5.21 -25.18 3.36
N GLU A 171 4.86 -26.42 2.99
CA GLU A 171 4.49 -26.78 1.64
C GLU A 171 3.23 -25.97 1.31
N GLU A 172 3.41 -24.69 0.98
CA GLU A 172 2.35 -23.73 0.69
C GLU A 172 1.56 -24.35 -0.46
N GLU A 173 0.42 -24.93 -0.08
CA GLU A 173 -0.62 -25.40 -0.99
C GLU A 173 -0.86 -24.32 -2.05
N ASP A 174 -1.37 -24.71 -3.22
CA ASP A 174 -1.58 -23.84 -4.39
C ASP A 174 -2.54 -22.65 -4.13
N VAL A 175 -2.16 -21.71 -3.26
CA VAL A 175 -2.94 -20.54 -2.87
C VAL A 175 -2.56 -19.41 -3.80
N VAL A 176 -3.53 -18.94 -4.56
CA VAL A 176 -3.36 -17.76 -5.40
C VAL A 176 -3.62 -16.53 -4.56
N VAL A 177 -2.61 -15.67 -4.38
CA VAL A 177 -2.77 -14.41 -3.66
C VAL A 177 -3.16 -13.29 -4.62
N ILE A 178 -4.29 -12.63 -4.36
CA ILE A 178 -4.74 -11.41 -5.06
C ILE A 178 -4.62 -10.24 -4.08
N ALA A 179 -3.82 -9.23 -4.42
CA ALA A 179 -3.64 -8.07 -3.57
C ALA A 179 -4.34 -6.83 -4.16
N ILE A 180 -5.12 -6.13 -3.34
CA ILE A 180 -5.75 -4.85 -3.67
C ILE A 180 -5.24 -3.79 -2.70
N GLY A 181 -4.58 -2.76 -3.24
CA GLY A 181 -4.09 -1.64 -2.46
C GLY A 181 -5.17 -0.59 -2.22
N LEU A 182 -5.27 -0.09 -1.00
CA LEU A 182 -6.13 1.03 -0.60
C LEU A 182 -5.28 2.16 -0.01
N GLY A 183 -5.13 3.23 -0.78
CA GLY A 183 -4.14 4.28 -0.53
C GLY A 183 -4.74 5.58 0.01
N CYS A 184 -4.26 6.10 1.14
CA CYS A 184 -4.47 7.50 1.53
C CYS A 184 -3.14 8.27 1.53
N GLU A 185 -3.06 9.50 2.05
CA GLU A 185 -1.82 10.28 1.96
C GLU A 185 -0.64 9.61 2.67
N LYS A 186 -0.78 9.34 3.98
CA LYS A 186 0.26 8.74 4.84
C LYS A 186 0.05 7.26 5.15
N GLY A 187 -1.07 6.67 4.73
CA GLY A 187 -1.36 5.25 4.95
C GLY A 187 -1.78 4.83 6.36
N LYS A 188 -1.91 5.77 7.31
CA LYS A 188 -2.19 5.45 8.73
C LYS A 188 -3.65 5.55 9.17
N HIS A 189 -4.49 6.30 8.44
CA HIS A 189 -5.84 6.68 8.91
C HIS A 189 -6.96 6.12 8.01
N ARG A 190 -7.34 6.89 6.99
CA ARG A 190 -8.48 6.61 6.09
C ARG A 190 -8.36 5.24 5.44
N SER A 191 -7.19 4.91 4.91
CA SER A 191 -6.94 3.64 4.25
C SER A 191 -7.12 2.44 5.18
N VAL A 192 -6.59 2.54 6.39
CA VAL A 192 -6.66 1.49 7.41
C VAL A 192 -8.12 1.31 7.86
N ALA A 193 -8.82 2.40 8.17
CA ALA A 193 -10.22 2.35 8.58
C ALA A 193 -11.14 1.72 7.51
N VAL A 194 -10.89 2.01 6.23
CA VAL A 194 -11.66 1.42 5.12
C VAL A 194 -11.33 -0.07 4.95
N VAL A 195 -10.07 -0.46 5.04
CA VAL A 195 -9.66 -1.88 4.98
C VAL A 195 -10.29 -2.68 6.12
N GLU A 196 -10.23 -2.16 7.34
CA GLU A 196 -10.83 -2.79 8.52
C GLU A 196 -12.34 -2.97 8.39
N ARG A 197 -13.01 -2.00 7.77
CA ARG A 197 -14.44 -2.13 7.49
C ARG A 197 -14.72 -3.20 6.43
N LEU A 198 -13.98 -3.18 5.31
CA LEU A 198 -14.10 -4.20 4.25
C LEU A 198 -13.87 -5.62 4.78
N LEU A 199 -12.89 -5.81 5.67
CA LEU A 199 -12.56 -7.12 6.26
C LEU A 199 -13.74 -7.74 7.04
N ARG A 200 -14.60 -6.88 7.62
CA ARG A 200 -15.80 -7.28 8.39
C ARG A 200 -17.02 -7.54 7.49
N GLU A 201 -16.97 -7.12 6.23
CA GLU A 201 -18.09 -7.32 5.30
C GLU A 201 -18.14 -8.77 4.82
N GLU A 202 -19.29 -9.41 5.03
CA GLU A 202 -19.54 -10.77 4.54
C GLU A 202 -19.55 -10.84 3.00
N CYS A 203 -19.89 -9.74 2.32
CA CYS A 203 -20.01 -9.71 0.86
C CYS A 203 -18.71 -10.03 0.11
N LEU A 204 -17.54 -9.84 0.74
CA LEU A 204 -16.26 -10.27 0.15
C LEU A 204 -16.03 -11.77 0.30
N ARG A 205 -16.64 -12.42 1.30
CA ARG A 205 -16.48 -13.86 1.57
C ARG A 205 -17.47 -14.71 0.78
N THR A 206 -18.59 -14.12 0.35
CA THR A 206 -19.70 -14.82 -0.31
C THR A 206 -19.74 -14.62 -1.82
N ILE A 207 -18.68 -14.13 -2.47
CA ILE A 207 -18.65 -13.93 -3.92
C ILE A 207 -18.83 -15.29 -4.60
N THR A 208 -20.04 -15.52 -5.11
CA THR A 208 -20.42 -16.75 -5.78
C THR A 208 -19.82 -16.78 -7.18
N ILE A 209 -18.99 -17.79 -7.45
CA ILE A 209 -18.35 -18.01 -8.76
C ILE A 209 -19.38 -18.25 -9.87
N ALA A 210 -20.64 -18.54 -9.51
CA ALA A 210 -21.75 -18.62 -10.45
C ALA A 210 -21.82 -17.38 -11.38
N ASP A 211 -21.41 -16.21 -10.89
CA ASP A 211 -21.39 -14.95 -11.66
C ASP A 211 -20.17 -14.81 -12.60
N VAL A 212 -19.23 -15.75 -12.54
CA VAL A 212 -17.91 -15.61 -13.16
C VAL A 212 -17.83 -16.21 -14.58
N GLY A 213 -18.89 -16.86 -15.07
CA GLY A 213 -19.03 -17.14 -16.52
C GLY A 213 -19.21 -18.61 -16.90
N GLY A 214 -20.06 -19.37 -16.19
CA GLY A 214 -20.52 -20.67 -16.68
C GLY A 214 -19.58 -21.86 -16.45
N HIS A 215 -18.45 -21.68 -15.75
CA HIS A 215 -17.65 -22.79 -15.24
C HIS A 215 -18.34 -23.42 -14.03
N ALA A 216 -19.35 -24.26 -14.30
CA ALA A 216 -20.22 -24.87 -13.30
C ALA A 216 -19.56 -25.90 -12.35
N GLY A 217 -18.23 -25.95 -12.24
CA GLY A 217 -17.52 -27.10 -11.69
C GLY A 217 -16.72 -26.86 -10.42
N ARG A 218 -15.84 -25.84 -10.44
CA ARG A 218 -14.77 -25.78 -9.44
C ARG A 218 -15.13 -24.85 -8.27
N PRO A 219 -15.20 -25.37 -7.02
CA PRO A 219 -15.34 -24.50 -5.85
C PRO A 219 -14.10 -23.61 -5.69
N VAL A 220 -14.28 -22.37 -5.23
CA VAL A 220 -13.21 -21.46 -4.85
C VAL A 220 -13.36 -21.19 -3.36
N GLU A 221 -12.30 -21.41 -2.61
CA GLU A 221 -12.19 -21.05 -1.21
C GLU A 221 -11.48 -19.71 -1.13
N LEU A 222 -12.19 -18.68 -0.65
CA LEU A 222 -11.67 -17.32 -0.57
C LEU A 222 -11.34 -16.94 0.88
N GLU A 223 -10.06 -16.76 1.17
CA GLU A 223 -9.58 -16.19 2.43
C GLU A 223 -9.36 -14.68 2.25
N VAL A 224 -9.89 -13.86 3.16
CA VAL A 224 -9.70 -12.40 3.11
C VAL A 224 -8.84 -11.96 4.29
N VAL A 225 -7.71 -11.31 4.00
CA VAL A 225 -6.72 -10.86 4.99
C VAL A 225 -6.45 -9.36 4.81
N ALA A 226 -6.29 -8.65 5.92
CA ALA A 226 -5.87 -7.25 5.93
C ALA A 226 -4.36 -7.13 6.22
N ARG A 227 -3.68 -6.26 5.49
CA ARG A 227 -2.27 -5.90 5.71
C ARG A 227 -2.12 -4.38 5.75
N HIS A 228 -1.47 -3.86 6.78
CA HIS A 228 -1.27 -2.42 6.95
C HIS A 228 0.20 -2.07 6.78
N ARG A 229 0.58 -1.59 5.59
CA ARG A 229 2.00 -1.38 5.25
C ARG A 229 2.67 -0.30 6.10
N ASP A 230 1.96 0.80 6.35
CA ASP A 230 2.55 1.99 6.99
C ASP A 230 2.19 2.12 8.47
N ILE A 231 1.53 1.11 9.03
CA ILE A 231 1.39 0.95 10.49
C ILE A 231 2.50 0.00 10.91
N LYS A 232 3.52 0.53 11.60
CA LYS A 232 4.46 -0.31 12.33
C LYS A 232 3.63 -1.12 13.33
N ARG A 233 3.56 -2.45 13.18
CA ARG A 233 3.00 -3.32 14.24
C ARG A 233 3.87 -3.06 15.46
N GLY A 234 3.30 -2.38 16.44
CA GLY A 234 4.04 -1.72 17.50
C GLY A 234 4.89 -2.66 18.33
N GLY A 235 6.14 -2.87 17.91
CA GLY A 235 7.25 -2.80 18.85
C GLY A 235 7.16 -1.42 19.49
N ARG A 236 6.81 -1.37 20.77
CA ARG A 236 6.72 -0.16 21.59
C ARG A 236 8.09 0.52 21.82
N GLY A 237 9.04 0.38 20.89
CA GLY A 237 10.45 0.73 21.12
C GLY A 237 11.08 1.72 20.13
N ASP A 238 10.46 2.07 18.99
CA ASP A 238 11.15 2.90 17.99
C ASP A 238 10.26 4.02 17.44
N ALA A 239 9.93 4.98 18.32
CA ALA A 239 9.48 6.31 17.90
C ALA A 239 10.65 7.17 17.34
N ALA A 240 11.90 6.71 17.45
CA ALA A 240 13.03 7.29 16.75
C ALA A 240 13.13 6.77 15.31
N SER A 241 13.62 7.60 14.38
CA SER A 241 14.05 7.20 13.03
C SER A 241 13.00 7.11 11.91
N ASP A 242 12.07 8.07 11.81
CA ASP A 242 11.61 8.52 10.47
C ASP A 242 12.17 9.90 10.09
N ASP A 243 12.73 10.66 11.04
CA ASP A 243 13.45 11.91 10.77
C ASP A 243 14.88 11.71 10.24
N ASN A 244 15.37 10.47 10.19
CA ASN A 244 16.71 10.18 9.68
C ASN A 244 16.74 9.85 8.18
N ARG A 245 15.68 10.11 7.42
CA ARG A 245 15.83 10.23 5.96
C ARG A 245 16.69 11.48 5.73
N PRO A 246 17.87 11.37 5.09
CA PRO A 246 18.66 12.54 4.77
C PRO A 246 17.87 13.41 3.81
N PHE A 247 17.14 14.39 4.36
CA PHE A 247 16.51 15.45 3.61
C PHE A 247 17.62 16.12 2.80
N LYS A 248 17.66 15.83 1.49
CA LYS A 248 18.58 16.47 0.53
C LYS A 248 18.47 18.01 0.53
N GLY A 249 17.50 18.59 1.25
CA GLY A 249 17.34 20.02 1.47
C GLY A 249 18.11 20.64 2.65
N ARG A 250 18.44 19.89 3.72
CA ARG A 250 19.00 20.50 4.96
C ARG A 250 20.40 21.08 4.76
N ARG A 251 21.23 20.46 3.91
CA ARG A 251 22.56 21.00 3.54
C ARG A 251 22.49 22.38 2.86
N ARG A 252 21.36 22.77 2.26
CA ARG A 252 21.23 24.07 1.57
C ARG A 252 20.89 25.22 2.53
N ALA A 253 20.19 24.93 3.63
CA ALA A 253 19.86 25.92 4.66
C ALA A 253 21.08 26.26 5.54
N GLU A 254 21.84 25.24 5.96
CA GLU A 254 23.04 25.41 6.80
C GLU A 254 24.18 26.15 6.05
N ALA A 255 24.31 25.91 4.74
CA ALA A 255 25.25 26.64 3.89
C ALA A 255 24.93 28.15 3.75
N ARG A 256 23.67 28.56 3.93
CA ARG A 256 23.28 29.98 3.87
C ARG A 256 23.60 30.72 5.17
N GLN A 257 23.54 30.07 6.33
CA GLN A 257 23.88 30.72 7.61
C GLN A 257 25.38 31.00 7.74
N ARG A 258 26.25 30.10 7.25
CA ARG A 258 27.71 30.33 7.25
C ARG A 258 28.16 31.53 6.41
N LYS A 259 27.35 31.99 5.44
CA LYS A 259 27.66 33.19 4.64
C LYS A 259 27.36 34.52 5.34
N ARG A 260 26.57 34.54 6.41
CA ARG A 260 26.23 35.79 7.13
C ARG A 260 27.15 36.08 8.33
N GLY A 261 27.90 35.08 8.82
CA GLY A 261 28.76 35.22 10.01
C GLY A 261 30.17 35.78 9.76
N CYS A 262 30.62 35.97 8.52
CA CYS A 262 32.00 36.39 8.22
C CYS A 262 32.14 37.86 7.77
N ALA A 263 31.08 38.68 7.86
CA ALA A 263 31.07 40.04 7.31
C ALA A 263 31.20 41.17 8.34
N GLY A 264 31.65 40.91 9.58
CA GLY A 264 31.57 41.91 10.64
C GLY A 264 32.66 41.86 11.70
N HIS A 265 33.94 41.91 11.32
CA HIS A 265 34.97 42.43 12.24
C HIS A 265 36.21 42.85 11.45
N ALA A 266 36.20 44.07 10.93
CA ALA A 266 37.41 44.72 10.44
C ALA A 266 37.33 46.21 10.76
N GLY A 267 38.19 46.63 11.69
CA GLY A 267 38.72 47.98 11.75
C GLY A 267 37.95 48.96 12.62
N ASP A 268 38.49 49.22 13.81
CA ASP A 268 38.79 50.59 14.23
C ASP A 268 39.89 50.51 15.30
N GLU A 269 41.14 50.46 14.82
CA GLU A 269 42.35 50.83 15.57
C GLU A 269 42.77 52.24 15.10
N ASP A 270 43.07 53.08 16.10
CA ASP A 270 43.85 54.33 16.06
C ASP A 270 43.30 55.58 15.33
N CYS A 271 42.80 56.54 16.14
CA CYS A 271 43.34 57.92 16.28
C CYS A 271 42.76 58.62 17.53
#